data_AF-A0A438C098-F1
#
_entry.id   AF-A0A438C098-F1
#
_cell.length_a   1.000
_cell.length_b   1.000
_cell.length_c   1.000
_cell.angle_alpha   90.00
_cell.angle_beta   90.00
_cell.angle_gamma   90.00
#
_symmetry.space_group_name_H-M   'P 1'
#
loop_
_entity.id
_entity.type
_entity.pdbx_description
1 polymer ?
#
loop_
_entity_poly.entity_id
_entity_poly.type
_entity_poly.pdbx_seq_one_letter_code
_entity_poly.pdbx_strand_id
1 'polypeptide(L)'
;MNSTYSISANVNNIPVLNGTNFKKWNEYVIIVLGCMDLDYALRVDHPLDLTSASTAEQRSIMEKWERSNRISLMIMKHSIPEAIRGAIPEET
;
A
#
# COMPACT_ATOMS: atom_id res chain seq x y z
N MET A 1 -4.37 -7.23 21.98
CA MET A 1 -3.78 -8.01 20.87
C MET A 1 -2.65 -7.20 20.28
N ASN A 2 -1.46 -7.76 20.20
CA ASN A 2 -0.26 -7.02 19.79
C ASN A 2 -0.41 -6.65 18.32
N SER A 3 -0.32 -5.36 17.99
CA SER A 3 -0.60 -4.79 16.65
C SER A 3 0.10 -5.54 15.49
N THR A 4 1.27 -6.14 15.73
CA THR A 4 2.04 -6.92 14.75
C THR A 4 1.40 -8.26 14.36
N TYR A 5 0.70 -8.95 15.27
CA TYR A 5 -0.01 -10.20 14.96
C TYR A 5 -1.23 -9.94 14.07
N SER A 6 -1.86 -8.77 14.20
CA SER A 6 -3.00 -8.38 13.37
C SER A 6 -2.55 -8.07 11.93
N ILE A 7 -1.36 -7.50 11.75
CA ILE A 7 -0.82 -7.15 10.43
C ILE A 7 -0.51 -8.40 9.61
N SER A 8 0.24 -9.36 10.16
CA SER A 8 0.62 -10.57 9.41
C SER A 8 -0.60 -11.43 9.05
N ALA A 9 -1.56 -11.56 9.96
CA ALA A 9 -2.82 -12.27 9.71
C ALA A 9 -3.62 -11.63 8.56
N ASN A 10 -3.73 -10.30 8.54
CA ASN A 10 -4.47 -9.59 7.49
C ASN A 10 -3.80 -9.71 6.12
N VAL A 11 -2.47 -9.57 6.05
CA VAL A 11 -1.72 -9.70 4.79
C VAL A 11 -1.81 -11.12 4.22
N ASN A 12 -1.72 -12.14 5.08
CA ASN A 12 -1.82 -13.55 4.66
C ASN A 12 -3.23 -13.94 4.15
N ASN A 13 -4.26 -13.15 4.45
CA ASN A 13 -5.61 -13.38 3.93
C ASN A 13 -5.81 -12.86 2.50
N ILE A 14 -4.87 -12.09 1.96
CA ILE A 14 -4.92 -11.64 0.57
C ILE A 14 -4.60 -12.85 -0.32
N PRO A 15 -5.50 -13.27 -1.23
CA PRO A 15 -5.21 -14.40 -2.12
C PRO A 15 -4.01 -14.05 -3.00
N VAL A 16 -3.18 -15.02 -3.37
CA VAL A 16 -2.12 -14.76 -4.35
C VAL A 16 -2.76 -14.46 -5.71
N LEU A 17 -2.30 -13.42 -6.40
CA LEU A 17 -2.77 -13.08 -7.74
C LEU A 17 -2.46 -14.25 -8.69
N ASN A 18 -3.50 -14.78 -9.33
CA ASN A 18 -3.39 -15.72 -10.44
C ASN A 18 -4.20 -15.11 -11.60
N GLY A 19 -3.80 -15.31 -12.85
CA GLY A 19 -4.30 -14.53 -13.99
C GLY A 19 -5.82 -14.46 -14.20
N THR A 20 -6.63 -15.17 -13.41
CA THR A 20 -8.09 -15.18 -13.44
C THR A 20 -8.76 -14.52 -12.22
N ASN A 21 -8.03 -14.21 -11.13
CA ASN A 21 -8.62 -13.76 -9.86
C ASN A 21 -8.50 -12.26 -9.57
N PHE A 22 -8.10 -11.44 -10.53
CA PHE A 22 -7.81 -10.00 -10.33
C PHE A 22 -8.89 -9.25 -9.52
N LYS A 23 -10.17 -9.43 -9.86
CA LYS A 23 -11.27 -8.75 -9.16
C LYS A 23 -11.30 -9.08 -7.67
N LYS A 24 -11.17 -10.36 -7.32
CA LYS A 24 -11.16 -10.84 -5.93
C LYS A 24 -9.88 -10.42 -5.20
N TRP A 25 -8.74 -10.50 -5.88
CA TRP A 25 -7.47 -10.03 -5.35
C TRP A 25 -7.53 -8.54 -4.98
N ASN A 26 -7.97 -7.71 -5.92
CA ASN A 26 -8.08 -6.27 -5.73
C ASN A 26 -9.03 -5.89 -4.58
N GLU A 27 -10.17 -6.56 -4.47
CA GLU A 27 -11.13 -6.34 -3.37
C GLU A 27 -10.51 -6.63 -2.01
N TYR A 28 -9.80 -7.75 -1.86
CA TYR A 28 -9.14 -8.12 -0.61
C TYR A 28 -7.99 -7.17 -0.26
N VAL A 29 -7.20 -6.74 -1.24
CA VAL A 29 -6.15 -5.73 -1.05
C VAL A 29 -6.75 -4.45 -0.48
N ILE A 30 -7.80 -3.91 -1.10
CA ILE A 30 -8.44 -2.65 -0.66
C ILE A 30 -8.99 -2.78 0.76
N ILE A 31 -9.66 -3.90 1.08
CA ILE A 31 -10.21 -4.14 2.43
C ILE A 31 -9.09 -4.15 3.47
N VAL A 32 -8.01 -4.90 3.23
CA VAL A 32 -6.89 -5.03 4.18
C VAL A 32 -6.20 -3.68 4.38
N LEU A 33 -5.93 -2.94 3.31
CA LEU A 33 -5.31 -1.62 3.39
C LEU A 33 -6.20 -0.61 4.14
N GLY A 34 -7.51 -0.63 3.90
CA GLY A 34 -8.48 0.19 4.62
C GLY A 34 -8.54 -0.14 6.11
N CYS A 35 -8.59 -1.42 6.49
CA CYS A 35 -8.59 -1.85 7.89
C CYS A 35 -7.29 -1.50 8.64
N MET A 36 -6.22 -1.19 7.92
CA MET A 36 -4.91 -0.84 8.48
C MET A 36 -4.59 0.66 8.38
N ASP A 37 -5.53 1.49 7.92
CA ASP A 37 -5.33 2.92 7.63
C ASP A 37 -4.16 3.20 6.65
N LEU A 38 -3.95 2.29 5.71
CA LEU A 38 -2.90 2.37 4.69
C LEU A 38 -3.44 2.72 3.29
N ASP A 39 -4.74 2.97 3.15
CA ASP A 39 -5.40 3.27 1.89
C ASP A 39 -5.33 4.76 1.50
N TYR A 40 -4.65 5.59 2.28
CA TYR A 40 -4.62 7.05 2.07
C TYR A 40 -4.06 7.43 0.68
N ALA A 41 -2.94 6.85 0.26
CA ALA A 41 -2.34 7.08 -1.06
C ALA A 41 -3.17 6.50 -2.22
N LEU A 42 -4.12 5.61 -1.95
CA LEU A 42 -5.07 5.10 -2.94
C LEU A 42 -6.28 6.02 -3.13
N ARG A 43 -6.55 6.89 -2.15
CA ARG A 43 -7.70 7.81 -2.15
C ARG A 43 -7.34 9.25 -2.46
N VAL A 44 -6.06 9.61 -2.30
CA VAL A 44 -5.55 10.97 -2.44
C VAL A 44 -4.39 10.96 -3.42
N ASP A 45 -4.44 11.85 -4.40
CA ASP A 45 -3.35 12.04 -5.36
C ASP A 45 -2.03 12.40 -4.64
N HIS A 46 -0.91 12.13 -5.31
CA HIS A 46 0.41 12.47 -4.79
C HIS A 46 0.45 13.97 -4.40
N PRO A 47 0.82 14.31 -3.14
CA PRO A 47 0.93 15.69 -2.71
C PRO A 47 1.98 16.45 -3.54
N LEU A 48 1.90 17.78 -3.53
CA LEU A 48 2.95 18.58 -4.16
C LEU A 48 4.28 18.37 -3.43
N ASP A 49 5.37 18.34 -4.20
CA ASP A 49 6.71 18.23 -3.66
C ASP A 49 6.98 19.31 -2.61
N LEU A 50 7.59 18.88 -1.52
CA LEU A 50 7.91 19.78 -0.41
C LEU A 50 9.02 20.74 -0.82
N THR A 51 8.89 21.98 -0.39
CA THR A 51 9.92 23.02 -0.51
C THR A 51 10.40 23.45 0.87
N SER A 52 11.44 24.28 0.93
CA SER A 52 11.89 24.88 2.18
C SER A 52 10.77 25.68 2.88
N ALA A 53 9.85 26.28 2.11
CA ALA A 53 8.75 27.09 2.58
C ALA A 53 7.49 26.29 2.99
N SER A 54 7.47 24.96 2.85
CA SER A 54 6.29 24.15 3.15
C SER A 54 5.85 24.26 4.61
N THR A 55 4.54 24.26 4.86
CA THR A 55 4.00 24.28 6.23
C THR A 55 4.16 22.93 6.93
N ALA A 56 3.99 22.90 8.25
CA ALA A 56 4.02 21.66 9.02
C ALA A 56 2.91 20.69 8.56
N GLU A 57 1.74 21.21 8.20
CA GLU A 57 0.60 20.44 7.70
C GLU A 57 0.93 19.80 6.35
N GLN A 58 1.55 20.54 5.42
CA GLN A 58 1.96 19.99 4.13
C GLN A 58 2.97 18.86 4.29
N ARG A 59 3.95 19.01 5.18
CA ARG A 59 4.93 17.95 5.49
C ARG A 59 4.25 16.72 6.09
N SER A 60 3.30 16.92 7.01
CA SER A 60 2.54 15.81 7.62
C SER A 60 1.68 15.05 6.61
N ILE A 61 1.06 15.76 5.65
CA ILE A 61 0.30 15.14 4.56
C ILE A 61 1.23 14.30 3.67
N MET A 62 2.40 14.83 3.31
CA MET A 62 3.39 14.08 2.52
C MET A 62 3.86 12.82 3.24
N GLU A 63 4.28 12.93 4.51
CA GLU A 63 4.72 11.78 5.31
C GLU A 63 3.64 10.69 5.43
N LYS A 64 2.38 11.10 5.62
CA LYS A 64 1.24 10.19 5.67
C LYS A 64 1.03 9.48 4.33
N TRP A 65 1.13 10.23 3.23
CA TRP A 65 1.00 9.69 1.88
C TRP A 65 2.12 8.71 1.56
N GLU A 66 3.38 9.08 1.77
CA GLU A 66 4.55 8.23 1.51
C GLU A 66 4.49 6.94 2.33
N ARG A 67 4.14 7.03 3.61
CA ARG A 67 3.98 5.85 4.47
C ARG A 67 2.90 4.91 3.92
N SER A 68 1.75 5.45 3.54
CA SER A 68 0.64 4.70 2.98
C SER A 68 1.02 4.05 1.65
N ASN A 69 1.67 4.80 0.74
CA ASN A 69 2.14 4.31 -0.56
C ASN A 69 3.15 3.16 -0.40
N ARG A 70 4.21 3.38 0.40
CA ARG A 70 5.28 2.40 0.60
C ARG A 70 4.77 1.07 1.15
N ILE A 71 3.96 1.11 2.20
CA ILE A 71 3.48 -0.14 2.83
C ILE A 71 2.42 -0.82 1.96
N SER A 72 1.54 -0.07 1.31
CA SER A 72 0.57 -0.63 0.34
C SER A 72 1.28 -1.37 -0.79
N LEU A 73 2.34 -0.77 -1.33
CA LEU A 73 3.15 -1.39 -2.38
C LEU A 73 3.81 -2.68 -1.90
N MET A 74 4.36 -2.71 -0.68
CA MET A 74 4.93 -3.94 -0.11
C MET A 74 3.89 -5.06 0.02
N ILE A 75 2.67 -4.75 0.46
CA ILE A 75 1.57 -5.72 0.61
C ILE A 75 1.10 -6.24 -0.77
N MET A 76 0.93 -5.34 -1.74
CA MET A 76 0.59 -5.72 -3.12
C MET A 76 1.68 -6.59 -3.74
N LYS A 77 2.96 -6.16 -3.68
CA LYS A 77 4.11 -6.93 -4.17
C LYS A 77 4.18 -8.31 -3.50
N HIS A 78 3.89 -8.43 -2.20
CA HIS A 78 3.90 -9.72 -1.47
C HIS A 78 2.88 -10.72 -2.01
N SER A 79 1.69 -10.25 -2.39
CA SER A 79 0.60 -11.09 -2.91
C SER A 79 0.65 -11.34 -4.43
N ILE A 80 1.63 -10.75 -5.12
CA ILE A 80 1.91 -11.01 -6.54
C ILE A 80 2.99 -12.12 -6.67
N PRO A 81 2.80 -13.12 -7.55
CA PRO A 81 3.80 -14.16 -7.80
C PRO A 81 5.17 -13.57 -8.21
N GLU A 82 6.26 -14.16 -7.73
CA GLU A 82 7.62 -13.68 -8.02
C GLU A 82 7.94 -13.63 -9.52
N ALA A 83 7.40 -14.60 -10.28
CA ALA A 83 7.52 -14.65 -11.74
C ALA A 83 7.00 -13.38 -12.45
N ILE A 84 6.09 -12.64 -11.81
CA ILE A 84 5.50 -11.39 -12.32
C ILE A 84 6.13 -10.17 -11.61
N ARG A 85 6.65 -10.33 -10.38
CA ARG A 85 7.23 -9.24 -9.59
C ARG A 85 8.41 -8.55 -10.29
N GLY A 86 9.25 -9.30 -11.02
CA GLY A 86 10.37 -8.74 -11.77
C GLY A 86 9.98 -7.83 -12.96
N ALA A 87 8.70 -7.84 -13.37
CA ALA A 87 8.18 -6.93 -14.38
C ALA A 87 7.70 -5.59 -13.79
N ILE A 88 7.63 -5.46 -12.46
CA ILE A 88 7.27 -4.23 -11.77
C ILE A 88 8.54 -3.37 -11.67
N PRO A 89 8.59 -2.17 -12.28
CA PRO A 89 9.73 -1.28 -12.12
C PRO A 89 9.97 -0.98 -10.63
N GLU A 90 11.23 -0.93 -10.21
CA GLU A 90 11.56 -0.33 -8.91
C GLU A 90 11.39 1.18 -9.04
N GLU A 91 10.59 1.79 -8.17
CA GLU A 91 10.51 3.25 -8.07
C GLU A 91 11.85 3.74 -7.51
N THR A 92 12.64 4.41 -8.36
CA THR A 92 13.79 5.26 -7.95
C THR A 92 13.34 6.56 -7.36
#